data_AF-A0A7X5PD73-F1
#
_entry.id   AF-A0A7X5PD73-F1
#
_cell.length_a   1.000
_cell.length_b   1.000
_cell.length_c   1.000
_cell.angle_alpha   90.00
_cell.angle_beta   90.00
_cell.angle_gamma   90.00
#
_symmetry.space_group_name_H-M   'P 1'
#
loop_
_entity.id
_entity.type
_entity.pdbx_description
1 polymer ?
#
loop_
_entity_poly.entity_id
_entity_poly.type
_entity_poly.pdbx_seq_one_letter_code
_entity_poly.pdbx_strand_id
1 'polypeptide(L)'
;MKFYEFNDFGYYALIGANTKEEAIKYYEKTVCDIADNDGEPMELTKDEALERVINAMNGELSKSDIEKDIEESINGKQLFLALIDECLI
;
A
#
# COMPACT_ATOMS: atom_id res chain seq x y z
N MET A 1 7.58 7.63 -7.41
CA MET A 1 7.04 6.56 -6.54
C MET A 1 5.75 6.06 -7.15
N LYS A 2 5.50 4.75 -7.00
CA LYS A 2 4.35 4.01 -7.50
C LYS A 2 3.66 3.30 -6.33
N PHE A 3 2.47 2.80 -6.57
CA PHE A 3 1.70 2.06 -5.58
C PHE A 3 1.50 0.62 -6.05
N TYR A 4 1.65 -0.32 -5.13
CA TYR A 4 1.55 -1.74 -5.41
C TYR A 4 0.56 -2.38 -4.44
N GLU A 5 -0.49 -2.97 -5.01
CA GLU A 5 -1.55 -3.65 -4.28
C GLU A 5 -1.31 -5.16 -4.29
N PHE A 6 -1.28 -5.75 -3.10
CA PHE A 6 -1.09 -7.16 -2.84
C PHE A 6 -2.44 -7.76 -2.43
N ASN A 7 -3.34 -7.99 -3.39
CA ASN A 7 -4.68 -8.50 -3.11
C ASN A 7 -4.77 -10.04 -3.16
N ASP A 8 -3.94 -10.69 -3.98
CA ASP A 8 -3.92 -12.15 -4.15
C ASP A 8 -2.77 -12.80 -3.35
N PHE A 9 -2.56 -12.31 -2.12
CA PHE A 9 -1.49 -12.73 -1.21
C PHE A 9 -2.06 -13.12 0.15
N GLY A 10 -1.23 -13.67 1.04
CA GLY A 10 -1.66 -14.09 2.38
C GLY A 10 -2.37 -13.01 3.20
N TYR A 11 -2.02 -11.75 2.99
CA TYR A 11 -2.72 -10.58 3.54
C TYR A 11 -2.85 -9.48 2.50
N TYR A 12 -3.98 -8.77 2.52
CA TYR A 12 -4.10 -7.55 1.72
C TYR A 12 -3.09 -6.51 2.18
N ALA A 13 -2.37 -5.90 1.25
CA ALA A 13 -1.55 -4.71 1.52
C ALA A 13 -1.50 -3.74 0.35
N LEU A 14 -1.34 -2.46 0.66
CA LEU A 14 -1.05 -1.40 -0.31
C LEU A 14 0.28 -0.75 0.05
N ILE A 15 1.27 -0.80 -0.83
CA ILE A 15 2.64 -0.36 -0.55
C ILE A 15 3.08 0.71 -1.56
N GLY A 16 3.64 1.81 -1.06
CA GLY A 16 4.33 2.81 -1.87
C GLY A 16 5.80 2.47 -2.06
N ALA A 17 6.26 2.30 -3.31
CA ALA A 17 7.63 1.94 -3.66
C ALA A 17 8.10 2.53 -5.00
N ASN A 18 9.40 2.54 -5.29
CA ASN A 18 9.88 3.01 -6.61
C ASN A 18 9.82 1.91 -7.67
N THR A 19 10.00 0.65 -7.26
CA THR A 19 9.90 -0.53 -8.13
C THR A 19 9.03 -1.62 -7.52
N LYS A 20 8.52 -2.52 -8.37
CA LYS A 20 7.76 -3.71 -7.96
C LYS A 20 8.59 -4.61 -7.05
N GLU A 21 9.88 -4.79 -7.36
CA GLU A 21 10.81 -5.61 -6.59
C GLU A 21 11.04 -5.06 -5.17
N GLU A 22 11.11 -3.73 -5.03
CA GLU A 22 11.18 -3.09 -3.71
C GLU A 22 9.89 -3.34 -2.92
N ALA A 23 8.72 -3.23 -3.57
CA ALA A 23 7.44 -3.49 -2.92
C ALA A 23 7.31 -4.94 -2.45
N ILE A 24 7.72 -5.92 -3.27
CA ILE A 24 7.70 -7.34 -2.93
C ILE A 24 8.59 -7.63 -1.71
N LYS A 25 9.84 -7.14 -1.74
CA LYS A 25 10.78 -7.32 -0.61
C LYS A 25 10.28 -6.64 0.67
N TYR A 26 9.60 -5.51 0.53
CA TYR A 26 9.00 -4.82 1.66
C TYR A 26 7.83 -5.63 2.23
N TYR A 27 6.93 -6.12 1.37
CA TYR A 27 5.82 -6.99 1.75
C TYR A 27 6.30 -8.23 2.53
N GLU A 28 7.26 -9.00 1.99
CA GLU A 28 7.80 -10.18 2.67
C GLU A 28 8.40 -9.85 4.04
N LYS A 29 9.04 -8.69 4.15
CA LYS A 29 9.69 -8.26 5.39
C LYS A 29 8.70 -7.77 6.45
N THR A 30 7.62 -7.11 6.04
CA THR A 30 6.75 -6.35 6.98
C THR A 30 5.34 -6.89 7.12
N VAL A 31 4.87 -7.67 6.14
CA VAL A 31 3.50 -8.17 6.07
C VAL A 31 3.50 -9.68 6.28
N CYS A 32 3.95 -10.45 5.29
CA CYS A 32 3.90 -11.91 5.32
C CYS A 32 4.82 -12.52 4.26
N ASP A 33 5.32 -13.73 4.50
CA ASP A 33 6.06 -14.51 3.51
C ASP A 33 5.19 -14.75 2.26
N ILE A 34 5.79 -14.65 1.07
CA ILE A 34 5.11 -14.90 -0.21
C ILE A 34 5.24 -16.38 -0.57
N ALA A 35 4.13 -17.05 -0.84
CA ALA A 35 4.11 -18.45 -1.26
C ALA A 35 4.27 -18.60 -2.78
N ASP A 36 4.72 -19.78 -3.24
CA ASP A 36 4.93 -20.07 -4.68
C ASP A 36 3.66 -19.95 -5.55
N ASN A 37 2.47 -19.94 -4.92
CA ASN A 37 1.18 -19.80 -5.60
C ASN A 37 0.56 -18.41 -5.45
N ASP A 38 1.21 -17.49 -4.76
CA ASP A 38 0.71 -16.12 -4.63
C ASP A 38 0.78 -15.39 -5.97
N GLY A 39 -0.08 -14.38 -6.12
CA GLY A 39 -0.16 -13.58 -7.34
C GLY A 39 1.05 -12.66 -7.55
N GLU A 40 0.88 -11.69 -8.46
CA GLU A 40 1.80 -10.57 -8.58
C GLU A 40 1.12 -9.30 -8.08
N PRO A 41 1.85 -8.38 -7.41
CA PRO A 41 1.23 -7.13 -6.98
C PRO A 41 0.82 -6.29 -8.19
N MET A 42 -0.36 -5.68 -8.09
CA MET A 42 -0.93 -4.81 -9.10
C MET A 42 -0.40 -3.39 -8.93
N GLU A 43 0.15 -2.80 -9.99
CA GLU A 43 0.53 -1.39 -9.97
C GLU A 43 -0.70 -0.50 -10.09
N LEU A 44 -0.84 0.46 -9.17
CA LEU A 44 -1.92 1.43 -9.15
C LEU A 44 -1.40 2.85 -9.41
N THR A 45 -2.29 3.66 -9.96
CA THR A 45 -2.11 5.11 -9.97
C THR A 45 -2.25 5.70 -8.55
N LYS A 46 -1.76 6.93 -8.36
CA LYS A 46 -1.92 7.65 -7.08
C LYS A 46 -3.39 7.80 -6.70
N ASP A 47 -4.25 8.10 -7.68
CA ASP A 47 -5.68 8.34 -7.43
C ASP A 47 -6.40 7.06 -7.00
N GLU A 48 -6.10 5.92 -7.63
CA GLU A 48 -6.63 4.61 -7.23
C GLU A 48 -6.17 4.20 -5.83
N ALA A 49 -4.89 4.43 -5.51
CA ALA A 49 -4.34 4.16 -4.18
C ALA A 49 -5.01 5.05 -3.12
N LEU A 50 -5.21 6.34 -3.41
CA LEU A 50 -5.92 7.26 -2.52
C LEU A 50 -7.35 6.82 -2.28
N GLU A 51 -8.07 6.43 -3.33
CA GLU A 51 -9.44 5.93 -3.22
C GLU A 51 -9.51 4.71 -2.30
N ARG A 52 -8.57 3.76 -2.43
CA ARG A 52 -8.49 2.59 -1.54
C ARG A 52 -8.26 2.98 -0.09
N VAL A 53 -7.37 3.92 0.19
CA VAL A 53 -7.09 4.37 1.57
C VAL A 53 -8.29 5.10 2.15
N ILE A 54 -8.91 6.01 1.40
CA ILE A 54 -10.09 6.75 1.86
C ILE A 54 -11.24 5.79 2.15
N ASN A 55 -11.48 4.81 1.29
CA ASN A 55 -12.51 3.80 1.49
C ASN A 55 -12.23 2.93 2.71
N ALA A 56 -10.98 2.52 2.93
CA ALA A 56 -10.59 1.72 4.09
C ALA A 56 -10.73 2.48 5.42
N MET A 57 -10.41 3.78 5.43
CA MET A 57 -10.49 4.63 6.62
C MET A 57 -11.93 5.01 7.00
N ASN A 58 -12.94 4.68 6.19
CA ASN A 58 -14.36 4.88 6.47
C ASN A 58 -14.74 6.26 7.08
N GLY A 59 -14.01 7.31 6.71
CA GLY A 59 -14.21 8.68 7.22
C GLY A 59 -13.55 9.01 8.58
N GLU A 60 -12.73 8.12 9.16
CA GLU A 60 -11.95 8.38 10.37
C GLU A 60 -10.92 9.49 10.18
N LEU A 61 -10.36 9.60 8.97
CA LEU A 61 -9.46 10.67 8.56
C LEU A 61 -10.08 11.48 7.43
N SER A 62 -9.77 12.78 7.41
CA SER A 62 -10.17 13.63 6.29
C SER A 62 -9.37 13.25 5.05
N LYS A 63 -9.99 13.37 3.88
CA LYS A 63 -9.32 13.15 2.59
C LYS A 63 -8.02 13.97 2.47
N SER A 64 -8.03 15.22 2.94
CA SER A 64 -6.86 16.10 2.89
C SER A 64 -5.70 15.62 3.77
N ASP A 65 -5.99 14.98 4.92
CA ASP A 65 -4.93 14.44 5.79
C ASP A 65 -4.28 13.22 5.13
N ILE A 66 -5.10 12.31 4.57
CA ILE A 66 -4.62 11.13 3.83
C ILE A 66 -3.78 11.53 2.62
N GLU A 67 -4.24 12.51 1.84
CA GLU A 67 -3.52 13.04 0.69
C GLU A 67 -2.16 13.62 1.09
N LYS A 68 -2.13 14.38 2.19
CA LYS A 68 -0.92 14.99 2.71
C LYS A 68 0.09 13.93 3.16
N ASP A 69 -0.33 12.93 3.92
CA ASP A 69 0.56 11.86 4.42
C ASP A 69 1.18 11.06 3.26
N ILE A 70 0.39 10.77 2.23
CA ILE A 70 0.89 10.11 1.02
C ILE A 70 1.87 11.01 0.26
N GLU A 71 1.58 12.31 0.13
CA GLU A 71 2.49 13.24 -0.53
C GLU A 71 3.82 13.41 0.22
N GLU A 72 3.78 13.51 1.55
CA GLU A 72 4.98 13.54 2.38
C GLU A 72 5.82 12.26 2.19
N SER A 73 5.17 11.10 2.14
CA SER A 73 5.84 9.82 1.90
C SER A 73 6.46 9.74 0.50
N ILE A 74 5.75 10.20 -0.53
CA ILE A 74 6.27 10.29 -1.90
C ILE A 74 7.47 11.23 -1.97
N ASN A 75 7.36 12.42 -1.38
CA ASN A 75 8.42 13.44 -1.40
C ASN A 75 9.66 12.98 -0.62
N GLY A 76 9.45 12.25 0.48
CA GLY A 76 10.51 11.62 1.26
C GLY A 76 11.22 10.47 0.52
N LYS A 77 10.65 9.97 -0.58
CA LYS A 77 11.11 8.79 -1.34
C LYS A 77 11.31 7.55 -0.45
N GLN A 78 10.57 7.44 0.65
CA GLN A 78 10.64 6.31 1.56
C GLN A 78 9.61 5.25 1.17
N LEU A 79 9.96 3.98 1.34
CA LEU A 79 9.02 2.87 1.26
C LEU A 79 8.01 3.00 2.42
N PHE A 80 6.73 2.83 2.13
CA PHE A 80 5.70 2.91 3.16
C PHE A 80 4.57 1.91 2.93
N LEU A 81 4.01 1.41 4.03
CA LEU A 81 2.79 0.61 4.05
C LEU A 81 1.61 1.56 4.17
N ALA A 82 0.81 1.68 3.11
CA ALA A 82 -0.36 2.57 3.08
C ALA A 82 -1.59 1.90 3.71
N LEU A 83 -1.77 0.60 3.50
CA LEU A 83 -2.86 -0.21 4.08
C LEU A 83 -2.40 -1.64 4.30
N ILE A 84 -3.01 -2.28 5.31
CA ILE A 84 -2.95 -3.72 5.56
C ILE A 84 -4.31 -4.16 6.12
N ASP A 85 -4.74 -5.38 5.82
CA ASP A 85 -6.04 -5.94 6.23
C ASP A 85 -6.29 -5.95 7.76
N GLU A 86 -5.23 -5.79 8.59
CA GLU A 86 -5.38 -5.65 10.04
C GLU A 86 -5.87 -4.26 10.51
N CYS A 87 -6.15 -3.30 9.62
CA CYS A 87 -6.84 -2.05 9.99
C CYS A 87 -8.37 -2.22 10.05
N LEU A 88 -8.82 -3.14 10.91
CA LEU A 88 -10.07 -3.01 11.67
C LEU A 88 -9.64 -2.97 13.14
N ILE A 89 -9.31 -1.77 13.63
CA ILE A 89 -9.12 -1.51 15.06
C ILE A 89 -10.48 -1.56 15.76
#